data_AF-A0A942Z2M6-F1
#
_entry.id   AF-A0A942Z2M6-F1
#
_cell.length_a   1.000
_cell.length_b   1.000
_cell.length_c   1.000
_cell.angle_alpha   90.00
_cell.angle_beta   90.00
_cell.angle_gamma   90.00
#
_symmetry.space_group_name_H-M   'P 1'
#
loop_
_entity.id
_entity.type
_entity.pdbx_description
1 polymer ?
#
loop_
_entity_poly.entity_id
_entity_poly.type
_entity_poly.pdbx_seq_one_letter_code
_entity_poly.pdbx_strand_id
1 'polypeptide(L)'
;MANNNDNRDGMSREEAGQKGGEATARNHDRDFYEEIGRKGGEATSENHDRDFYEKIGKKGGEATSDNHDRDFYEEIGKKGGENSHGGGRNS
;
A
#
# COMPACT_ATOMS: atom_id res chain seq x y z
N MET A 1 -27.00 42.23 -0.45
CA MET A 1 -26.39 41.12 0.31
C MET A 1 -27.22 39.88 0.03
N ALA A 2 -26.75 38.99 -0.84
CA ALA A 2 -27.47 37.77 -1.19
C ALA A 2 -27.07 36.65 -0.21
N ASN A 3 -28.08 35.90 0.21
CA ASN A 3 -28.13 35.04 1.38
C ASN A 3 -27.39 33.72 1.11
N ASN A 4 -26.31 33.45 1.86
CA ASN A 4 -25.61 32.16 1.86
C ASN A 4 -26.45 31.13 2.61
N ASN A 5 -27.38 30.46 1.93
CA ASN A 5 -28.08 29.32 2.49
C ASN A 5 -28.52 28.34 1.40
N ASP A 6 -27.55 27.64 0.81
CA ASP A 6 -27.83 26.45 0.02
C ASP A 6 -27.19 25.25 0.72
N ASN A 7 -28.07 24.44 1.29
CA ASN A 7 -27.86 23.07 1.77
C ASN A 7 -26.68 22.35 1.12
N ARG A 8 -25.62 22.11 1.89
CA ARG A 8 -24.65 21.05 1.60
C ARG A 8 -25.21 19.71 2.06
N ASP A 9 -26.36 19.29 1.51
CA ASP A 9 -26.89 17.91 1.63
C ASP A 9 -26.16 16.95 0.66
N GLY A 10 -24.88 17.22 0.40
CA GLY A 10 -24.02 16.40 -0.45
C GLY A 10 -23.00 15.69 0.42
N MET A 11 -22.89 14.37 0.25
CA MET A 11 -21.86 13.56 0.88
C MET A 11 -20.47 14.16 0.63
N SER A 12 -19.65 14.28 1.69
CA SER A 12 -18.25 14.71 1.55
C SER A 12 -17.47 13.76 0.66
N ARG A 13 -16.39 14.25 0.02
CA ARG A 13 -15.45 13.39 -0.73
C ARG A 13 -14.84 12.30 0.15
N GLU A 14 -14.58 12.63 1.40
CA GLU A 14 -14.06 11.70 2.40
C GLU A 14 -15.09 10.61 2.72
N GLU A 15 -16.33 11.01 3.01
CA GLU A 15 -17.44 10.08 3.24
C GLU A 15 -17.73 9.19 2.02
N ALA A 16 -17.63 9.76 0.81
CA ALA A 16 -17.78 9.01 -0.43
C ALA A 16 -16.65 7.99 -0.62
N GLY A 17 -15.41 8.38 -0.32
CA GLY A 17 -14.25 7.49 -0.34
C GLY A 17 -14.38 6.34 0.66
N GLN A 18 -14.78 6.66 1.90
CA GLN A 18 -15.00 5.66 2.93
C GLN A 18 -16.11 4.68 2.52
N LYS A 19 -17.28 5.18 2.10
CA LYS A 19 -18.39 4.31 1.68
C LYS A 19 -18.04 3.45 0.46
N GLY A 20 -17.26 4.00 -0.48
CA GLY A 20 -16.72 3.23 -1.60
C GLY A 20 -15.83 2.09 -1.14
N GLY A 21 -14.88 2.37 -0.24
CA GLY A 21 -13.99 1.36 0.34
C GLY A 21 -14.73 0.28 1.12
N GLU A 22 -15.71 0.66 1.95
CA GLU A 22 -16.56 -0.29 2.68
C GLU A 22 -17.39 -1.18 1.75
N ALA A 23 -17.94 -0.60 0.67
CA ALA A 23 -18.67 -1.37 -0.32
C ALA A 23 -17.75 -2.38 -1.03
N THR A 24 -16.55 -1.97 -1.44
CA THR A 24 -15.56 -2.88 -2.04
C THR A 24 -15.17 -3.99 -1.05
N ALA A 25 -14.89 -3.66 0.21
CA ALA A 25 -14.50 -4.65 1.23
C ALA A 25 -15.57 -5.70 1.53
N ARG A 26 -16.86 -5.36 1.37
CA ARG A 26 -17.97 -6.32 1.56
C ARG A 26 -18.20 -7.24 0.36
N ASN A 27 -17.78 -6.82 -0.84
CA ASN A 27 -18.09 -7.50 -2.10
C ASN A 27 -16.92 -8.34 -2.65
N HIS A 28 -15.75 -8.26 -2.04
CA HIS A 28 -14.54 -8.89 -2.56
C HIS A 28 -13.80 -9.70 -1.50
N ASP A 29 -13.31 -10.85 -1.92
CA ASP A 29 -12.54 -11.77 -1.09
C ASP A 29 -11.03 -11.53 -1.23
N ARG A 30 -10.24 -12.30 -0.46
CA ARG A 30 -8.78 -12.23 -0.45
C ARG A 30 -8.16 -12.27 -1.85
N ASP A 31 -8.62 -13.17 -2.71
CA ASP A 31 -8.06 -13.37 -4.05
C ASP A 31 -8.14 -12.11 -4.93
N PHE A 32 -9.21 -11.32 -4.76
CA PHE A 32 -9.35 -10.04 -5.46
C PHE A 32 -8.25 -9.06 -5.04
N TYR A 33 -7.98 -8.95 -3.74
CA TYR A 33 -6.94 -8.05 -3.22
C TYR A 33 -5.53 -8.52 -3.60
N GLU A 34 -5.29 -9.83 -3.63
CA GLU A 34 -4.04 -10.40 -4.13
C GLU A 34 -3.83 -10.11 -5.62
N GLU A 35 -4.88 -10.24 -6.45
CA GLU A 35 -4.80 -9.95 -7.88
C GLU A 35 -4.50 -8.48 -8.16
N ILE A 36 -5.22 -7.55 -7.52
CA ILE A 36 -4.97 -6.11 -7.73
C ILE A 36 -3.59 -5.69 -7.18
N GLY A 37 -3.15 -6.31 -6.07
CA GLY A 37 -1.82 -6.10 -5.51
C GLY A 37 -0.73 -6.56 -6.48
N ARG A 38 -0.89 -7.76 -7.06
CA ARG A 38 0.03 -8.29 -8.08
C ARG A 38 0.10 -7.38 -9.30
N LYS A 39 -1.05 -6.99 -9.87
CA LYS A 39 -1.11 -6.08 -11.03
C LYS A 39 -0.42 -4.74 -10.75
N GLY A 40 -0.62 -4.18 -9.56
CA GLY A 40 0.05 -2.94 -9.15
C GLY A 40 1.57 -3.11 -9.03
N GLY A 41 2.02 -4.24 -8.48
CA GLY A 41 3.43 -4.60 -8.39
C GLY A 41 4.09 -4.78 -9.75
N GLU A 42 3.46 -5.54 -10.65
CA GLU A 42 3.92 -5.77 -12.03
C GLU A 42 4.07 -4.44 -12.78
N ALA A 43 3.02 -3.62 -12.81
CA ALA A 43 3.06 -2.31 -13.47
C ALA A 43 4.14 -1.38 -12.89
N THR A 44 4.37 -1.44 -11.57
CA THR A 44 5.46 -0.68 -10.93
C THR A 44 6.83 -1.21 -11.38
N SER A 45 7.01 -2.52 -11.40
CA SER A 45 8.28 -3.16 -11.78
C SER A 45 8.65 -2.97 -13.24
N GLU A 46 7.67 -2.87 -14.15
CA GLU A 46 7.90 -2.60 -15.57
C GLU A 46 8.41 -1.17 -15.83
N ASN A 47 8.11 -0.21 -14.95
CA ASN A 47 8.39 1.21 -15.16
C ASN A 47 9.54 1.75 -14.28
N HIS A 48 10.14 0.91 -13.43
CA HIS A 48 11.11 1.37 -12.44
C HIS A 48 12.34 0.48 -12.33
N ASP A 49 13.51 1.14 -12.38
CA ASP A 49 14.81 0.50 -12.22
C ASP A 49 15.18 0.28 -10.75
N ARG A 50 16.28 -0.43 -10.53
CA ARG A 50 16.85 -0.70 -9.19
C ARG A 50 16.95 0.53 -8.29
N ASP A 51 17.39 1.66 -8.83
CA ASP A 51 17.57 2.91 -8.07
C ASP A 51 16.27 3.43 -7.45
N PHE A 52 15.13 3.17 -8.10
CA PHE A 52 13.82 3.50 -7.56
C PHE A 52 13.53 2.70 -6.29
N TYR A 53 13.74 1.39 -6.34
CA TYR A 53 13.53 0.48 -5.21
C TYR A 53 14.48 0.78 -4.04
N GLU A 54 15.75 1.08 -4.33
CA GLU A 54 16.70 1.50 -3.30
C GLU A 54 16.27 2.81 -2.62
N LYS A 55 15.80 3.78 -3.40
CA LYS A 55 15.32 5.07 -2.88
C LYS A 55 14.09 4.92 -1.99
N ILE A 56 13.09 4.15 -2.40
CA ILE A 56 11.88 3.93 -1.59
C ILE A 56 12.20 3.08 -0.35
N GLY A 57 13.09 2.09 -0.46
CA GLY A 57 13.55 1.28 0.66
C GLY A 57 14.28 2.13 1.70
N LYS A 58 15.18 3.02 1.25
CA LYS A 58 15.87 3.96 2.13
C LYS A 58 14.90 4.89 2.86
N LYS A 59 13.94 5.51 2.14
CA LYS A 59 12.92 6.37 2.75
C LYS A 59 12.04 5.63 3.77
N GLY A 60 11.64 4.40 3.46
CA GLY A 60 10.87 3.57 4.39
C GLY A 60 11.68 3.21 5.64
N GLY A 61 12.97 2.88 5.46
CA GLY A 61 13.90 2.62 6.55
C GLY A 61 14.10 3.83 7.47
N GLU A 62 14.30 5.01 6.89
CA GLU A 62 14.44 6.29 7.63
C GLU A 62 13.17 6.64 8.43
N ALA A 63 11.99 6.53 7.81
CA ALA A 63 10.72 6.80 8.49
C ALA A 63 10.45 5.82 9.66
N THR A 64 10.96 4.59 9.52
CA THR A 64 10.87 3.55 10.54
C THR A 64 11.88 3.75 11.67
N SER A 65 13.10 4.22 11.35
CA SER A 65 14.22 4.29 12.33
C SER A 65 13.99 5.29 13.43
N ASP A 66 13.16 6.29 13.15
CA ASP A 66 12.85 7.32 14.12
C ASP A 66 12.02 6.80 15.31
N ASN A 67 11.40 5.62 15.20
CA ASN A 67 10.44 5.11 16.21
C ASN A 67 10.60 3.64 16.58
N HIS A 68 11.62 2.93 16.10
CA HIS A 68 11.70 1.48 16.23
C HIS A 68 13.09 0.94 16.63
N ASP A 69 13.09 -0.04 17.53
CA ASP A 69 14.28 -0.69 18.06
C ASP A 69 14.79 -1.84 17.17
N ARG A 70 15.96 -2.41 17.50
CA ARG A 70 16.59 -3.51 16.77
C ARG A 70 15.65 -4.70 16.52
N ASP A 71 14.80 -5.05 17.48
CA ASP A 71 13.91 -6.21 17.39
C ASP A 71 12.86 -6.03 16.28
N PHE A 72 12.40 -4.79 16.06
CA PHE A 72 11.49 -4.45 14.97
C PHE A 72 12.16 -4.67 13.60
N TYR A 73 13.41 -4.24 13.45
CA TYR A 73 14.18 -4.44 12.22
C TYR A 73 14.46 -5.91 11.92
N GLU A 74 14.68 -6.71 12.95
CA GLU A 74 14.86 -8.15 12.81
C GLU A 74 13.56 -8.84 12.34
N GLU A 75 12.41 -8.44 12.87
CA GLU A 75 11.11 -8.99 12.48
C GLU A 75 10.75 -8.66 11.03
N ILE A 76 10.87 -7.39 10.61
CA ILE A 76 10.55 -7.00 9.22
C ILE A 76 11.57 -7.59 8.24
N GLY A 77 12.84 -7.73 8.64
CA GLY A 77 13.88 -8.36 7.84
C GLY A 77 13.60 -9.85 7.59
N LYS A 78 13.13 -10.57 8.61
CA LYS A 78 12.67 -11.96 8.49
C LYS A 78 11.47 -12.06 7.54
N LYS A 79 10.42 -11.26 7.75
CA LYS A 79 9.22 -11.26 6.88
C LYS A 79 9.54 -10.91 5.43
N GLY A 80 10.44 -9.95 5.19
CA GLY A 80 10.89 -9.57 3.84
C GLY A 80 11.73 -10.66 3.18
N GLY A 81 12.64 -11.29 3.94
CA GLY A 81 13.47 -12.39 3.45
C GLY A 81 12.67 -13.66 3.16
N GLU A 82 11.68 -14.01 3.97
CA GLU A 82 10.81 -15.17 3.77
C GLU A 82 10.08 -15.12 2.41
N ASN A 83 9.63 -13.95 1.97
CA ASN A 83 9.00 -13.78 0.64
C ASN A 83 9.99 -13.82 -0.54
N SER A 84 11.30 -13.65 -0.30
CA SER A 84 12.34 -13.76 -1.35
C SER A 84 12.75 -15.20 -1.67
N HIS A 85 12.31 -16.19 -0.88
CA HIS A 85 12.65 -17.60 -1.08
C HIS A 85 11.81 -18.34 -2.15
N GLY A 86 11.05 -17.61 -2.98
CA GLY A 86 10.40 -18.15 -4.17
C GLY A 86 11.31 -18.32 -5.41
N GLY A 87 12.60 -18.00 -5.31
CA GLY A 87 13.56 -18.03 -6.44
C GLY A 87 14.76 -18.92 -6.16
N GLY A 88 14.56 -20.25 -6.10
CA GLY A 88 15.64 -21.19 -5.79
C GLY A 88 15.60 -22.47 -6.62
N ARG A 89 16.36 -22.46 -7.72
CA ARG A 89 16.97 -23.60 -8.44
C ARG A 89 16.05 -24.45 -9.34
N ASN A 90 16.16 -24.20 -10.65
CA ASN A 90 16.10 -25.29 -11.63
C ASN A 90 17.54 -25.56 -12.09
N SER A 91 18.04 -26.75 -11.77
CA SER A 91 19.32 -27.31 -12.23
C SER A 91 19.07 -28.19 -13.45
#